data_AF-A0A2S6CHM0-F1
#
_entry.id   AF-A0A2S6CHM0-F1
#
_cell.length_a   1.000
_cell.length_b   1.000
_cell.length_c   1.000
_cell.angle_alpha   90.00
_cell.angle_beta   90.00
_cell.angle_gamma   90.00
#
_symmetry.space_group_name_H-M   'P 1'
#
loop_
_entity.id
_entity.type
_entity.pdbx_description
1 polymer ?
#
loop_
_entity_poly.entity_id
_entity_poly.type
_entity_poly.pdbx_seq_one_letter_code
_entity_poly.pdbx_strand_id
1 'polypeptide(L)'
;MRVSRARAGVWLSRSSAIPRPLRPCPAFAVIRPQRRCLQLPYGPQTPGPPDAGPVENEDDAPKKGSSGSDAGNGQSRFDWKGTAFKMTEAALTTFASVAVLGAVGYGYTRYYKYMILEKMEHAFDPGDPVLDIAATAKQGSATGGHVLVDEEKQREHWVLRKEQALMDRIVAGEVRGQYHLIVGEKGTGKSSMLIDAMAKIDGEGCAMLEAHANPEIFRIRLGKALDFEFHEDNMGSLFSIRGPRDAGALLDVERAFNKLEKVALKRRHEIGRPLILIFNSMHLLRDDDDGKDLLELIQQRAEQWSASNLATVIFNSDDYWIYERLKQYATRMNVIRILDLDKQKSITALRNYRTRYRNDQPSESLLEQVYDKVGGRMSYLNRVAKADDMLKKAEDICRAEKTWFLNQCWILGAEMDDDVMDQQKYASAAMSYDAINIFAIDSNANVRPDSVPMMNAFREICSEEGFDEFLEATLERIGDIESLGRTRELTIKDLWDGGKYRVKMQDKELTFECEKPEEEEEGDDESNGKADDDGDDDEALGKAQHVVAEAYQKYLESQKKK
;
A
#
# COMPACT_ATOMS: atom_id res chain seq x y z
N MET A 1 -60.06 19.41 -30.31
CA MET A 1 -61.31 19.06 -29.57
C MET A 1 -60.89 18.13 -28.44
N ARG A 2 -60.62 18.55 -27.18
CA ARG A 2 -61.54 18.99 -26.11
C ARG A 2 -62.77 18.09 -25.92
N VAL A 3 -62.79 17.34 -24.81
CA VAL A 3 -63.81 17.20 -23.72
C VAL A 3 -63.34 15.97 -22.88
N SER A 4 -62.68 16.07 -21.71
CA SER A 4 -63.06 16.52 -20.35
C SER A 4 -63.64 15.44 -19.41
N ARG A 5 -62.90 15.21 -18.30
CA ARG A 5 -63.33 14.99 -16.88
C ARG A 5 -64.19 13.75 -16.54
N ALA A 6 -64.24 13.20 -15.32
CA ALA A 6 -63.48 13.16 -14.06
C ALA A 6 -64.36 12.40 -13.04
N ARG A 7 -63.76 11.67 -12.07
CA ARG A 7 -64.16 11.42 -10.66
C ARG A 7 -63.59 10.07 -10.20
N ALA A 8 -62.60 10.01 -9.30
CA ALA A 8 -62.63 10.29 -7.85
C ALA A 8 -63.24 9.13 -7.02
N GLY A 9 -62.38 8.45 -6.26
CA GLY A 9 -62.72 7.47 -5.23
C GLY A 9 -61.60 7.43 -4.18
N VAL A 10 -61.73 8.29 -3.18
CA VAL A 10 -60.85 8.41 -2.00
C VAL A 10 -61.23 7.31 -1.00
N TRP A 11 -60.26 6.52 -0.53
CA TRP A 11 -60.39 5.69 0.66
C TRP A 11 -59.41 6.19 1.73
N LEU A 12 -59.99 6.78 2.78
CA LEU A 12 -59.31 7.10 4.04
C LEU A 12 -59.25 5.84 4.91
N SER A 13 -58.09 5.55 5.53
CA SER A 13 -58.08 5.04 6.90
C SER A 13 -56.72 5.19 7.61
N ARG A 14 -56.69 6.18 8.51
CA ARG A 14 -56.19 6.15 9.89
C ARG A 14 -54.73 5.75 10.17
N SER A 15 -53.94 6.80 10.40
CA SER A 15 -52.78 6.84 11.28
C SER A 15 -53.14 6.53 12.75
N SER A 16 -52.33 5.72 13.42
CA SER A 16 -52.30 5.58 14.88
C SER A 16 -50.89 5.88 15.39
N ALA A 17 -50.65 7.13 15.79
CA ALA A 17 -49.46 7.54 16.51
C ALA A 17 -49.74 7.47 18.03
N ILE A 18 -48.91 6.72 18.75
CA ILE A 18 -48.92 6.62 20.22
C ILE A 18 -47.93 7.65 20.75
N PRO A 19 -48.31 8.54 21.70
CA PRO A 19 -47.39 9.51 22.28
C PRO A 19 -46.60 8.89 23.45
N ARG A 20 -45.29 9.15 23.52
CA ARG A 20 -44.46 8.89 24.71
C ARG A 20 -43.86 10.19 25.26
N PRO A 21 -43.64 10.28 26.58
CA PRO A 21 -43.58 11.55 27.29
C PRO A 21 -42.18 12.18 27.31
N LEU A 22 -42.18 13.52 27.30
CA LEU A 22 -41.03 14.40 27.52
C LEU A 22 -40.47 14.23 28.95
N ARG A 23 -39.15 14.09 29.06
CA ARG A 23 -38.38 14.36 30.28
C ARG A 23 -37.17 15.24 29.95
N PRO A 24 -36.68 16.05 30.90
CA PRO A 24 -35.86 17.22 30.64
C PRO A 24 -34.35 16.90 30.60
N CYS A 25 -33.65 17.52 29.66
CA CYS A 25 -32.19 17.52 29.57
C CYS A 25 -31.58 18.44 30.65
N PRO A 26 -30.52 18.03 31.38
CA PRO A 26 -29.70 18.98 32.10
C PRO A 26 -28.72 19.65 31.12
N ALA A 27 -28.71 20.98 31.13
CA ALA A 27 -27.76 21.79 30.40
C ALA A 27 -26.36 21.65 31.04
N PHE A 28 -25.40 21.10 30.29
CA PHE A 28 -23.98 21.25 30.62
C PHE A 28 -23.39 22.37 29.76
N ALA A 29 -22.84 23.37 30.44
CA ALA A 29 -22.21 24.53 29.85
C ALA A 29 -20.95 24.14 29.08
N VAL A 30 -20.89 24.55 27.82
CA VAL A 30 -19.73 24.46 26.94
C VAL A 30 -18.66 25.44 27.43
N ILE A 31 -17.56 24.93 27.99
CA ILE A 31 -16.34 25.72 28.22
C ILE A 31 -15.46 25.60 26.97
N ARG A 32 -15.31 26.71 26.24
CA ARG A 32 -14.35 26.85 25.14
C ARG A 32 -12.92 26.89 25.71
N PRO A 33 -11.96 26.06 25.25
CA PRO A 33 -10.56 26.35 25.48
C PRO A 33 -10.04 27.30 24.39
N GLN A 34 -9.55 28.43 24.87
CA GLN A 34 -8.90 29.50 24.13
C GLN A 34 -7.51 29.03 23.68
N ARG A 35 -7.18 29.22 22.39
CA ARG A 35 -5.82 29.03 21.86
C ARG A 35 -4.82 29.86 22.66
N ARG A 36 -3.84 29.22 23.30
CA ARG A 36 -2.55 29.83 23.66
C ARG A 36 -1.43 29.01 23.06
N CYS A 37 -0.77 29.61 22.09
CA CYS A 37 0.54 29.23 21.61
C CYS A 37 1.55 29.45 22.75
N LEU A 38 2.21 28.39 23.20
CA LEU A 38 3.39 28.46 24.05
C LEU A 38 4.48 27.67 23.33
N GLN A 39 5.32 28.41 22.61
CA GLN A 39 6.65 27.97 22.23
C GLN A 39 7.43 27.68 23.52
N LEU A 40 7.95 26.46 23.67
CA LEU A 40 9.00 26.16 24.63
C LEU A 40 10.22 25.62 23.87
N PRO A 41 11.43 26.12 24.16
CA PRO A 41 12.63 25.86 23.38
C PRO A 41 13.25 24.50 23.68
N TYR A 42 13.95 23.99 22.67
CA TYR A 42 14.92 22.90 22.72
C TYR A 42 15.86 23.00 23.94
N GLY A 43 16.10 21.86 24.59
CA GLY A 43 17.10 21.65 25.65
C GLY A 43 17.60 20.20 25.67
N PRO A 44 18.82 19.93 26.16
CA PRO A 44 19.82 19.13 25.45
C PRO A 44 19.73 17.61 25.69
N GLN A 45 20.24 16.86 24.70
CA GLN A 45 20.53 15.44 24.79
C GLN A 45 21.60 15.18 25.86
N THR A 46 21.39 14.19 26.72
CA THR A 46 22.44 13.67 27.60
C THR A 46 22.71 12.19 27.34
N PRO A 47 23.97 11.74 27.50
CA PRO A 47 24.46 10.47 26.98
C PRO A 47 24.11 9.30 27.90
N GLY A 48 23.93 8.13 27.32
CA GLY A 48 23.66 6.89 28.07
C GLY A 48 24.81 6.49 29.01
N PRO A 49 24.53 5.72 30.09
CA PRO A 49 25.59 5.27 30.98
C PRO A 49 26.30 4.01 30.44
N PRO A 50 27.63 3.91 30.59
CA PRO A 50 28.43 2.75 30.20
C PRO A 50 28.48 1.66 31.29
N ASP A 51 29.02 0.52 30.87
CA ASP A 51 29.25 -0.74 31.56
C ASP A 51 29.88 -0.70 32.95
N ALA A 52 29.64 -1.80 33.66
CA ALA A 52 30.12 -2.15 34.98
C ALA A 52 31.67 -2.18 35.13
N GLY A 53 32.15 -1.69 36.28
CA GLY A 53 33.51 -1.85 36.80
C GLY A 53 33.57 -1.57 38.31
N PRO A 54 34.51 -2.16 39.08
CA PRO A 54 34.38 -2.34 40.52
C PRO A 54 34.84 -1.14 41.35
N VAL A 55 34.32 -1.11 42.58
CA VAL A 55 34.45 -0.08 43.61
C VAL A 55 35.85 -0.10 44.25
N GLU A 56 36.54 1.03 44.26
CA GLU A 56 37.65 1.32 45.18
C GLU A 56 37.26 2.44 46.17
N ASN A 57 37.81 2.32 47.37
CA ASN A 57 37.52 3.09 48.58
C ASN A 57 37.97 4.55 48.49
N GLU A 58 37.30 5.46 49.20
CA GLU A 58 38.00 6.51 49.95
C GLU A 58 37.12 7.09 51.07
N ASP A 59 37.80 7.36 52.19
CA ASP A 59 37.31 7.83 53.47
C ASP A 59 36.79 9.27 53.43
N ASP A 60 35.78 9.58 54.25
CA ASP A 60 35.74 10.91 54.88
C ASP A 60 34.92 10.93 56.17
N ALA A 61 35.58 11.41 57.23
CA ALA A 61 34.99 11.71 58.53
C ALA A 61 34.56 13.18 58.60
N PRO A 62 33.64 13.55 59.52
CA PRO A 62 34.08 14.53 60.51
C PRO A 62 33.59 14.29 61.95
N LYS A 63 34.48 14.71 62.87
CA LYS A 63 34.32 14.98 64.32
C LYS A 63 33.39 16.21 64.53
N LYS A 64 32.84 16.62 65.69
CA LYS A 64 32.75 16.23 67.11
C LYS A 64 31.71 17.20 67.73
N GLY A 65 31.02 16.80 68.80
CA GLY A 65 30.31 17.73 69.71
C GLY A 65 29.98 17.03 71.02
N SER A 66 30.65 17.41 72.11
CA SER A 66 30.60 16.77 73.43
C SER A 66 29.48 17.29 74.33
N SER A 67 28.95 16.44 75.22
CA SER A 67 28.94 16.69 76.68
C SER A 67 28.26 15.56 77.45
N GLY A 68 28.72 15.31 78.68
CA GLY A 68 27.91 14.69 79.74
C GLY A 68 28.29 13.25 80.12
N SER A 69 29.18 13.12 81.10
CA SER A 69 29.44 11.93 81.90
C SER A 69 28.20 11.50 82.72
N ASP A 70 27.86 10.21 82.72
CA ASP A 70 27.76 9.47 83.99
C ASP A 70 27.82 7.95 83.78
N ALA A 71 28.62 7.29 84.61
CA ALA A 71 28.83 5.86 84.60
C ALA A 71 27.77 5.19 85.48
N GLY A 72 26.80 4.53 84.85
CA GLY A 72 25.77 3.73 85.51
C GLY A 72 25.68 2.34 84.88
N ASN A 73 26.22 1.35 85.57
CA ASN A 73 26.09 -0.07 85.30
C ASN A 73 24.62 -0.48 85.05
N GLY A 74 24.33 -1.07 83.89
CA GLY A 74 22.96 -1.44 83.51
C GLY A 74 22.90 -2.17 82.17
N GLN A 75 23.30 -3.45 82.21
CA GLN A 75 22.97 -4.54 81.28
C GLN A 75 21.96 -4.18 80.16
N SER A 76 22.44 -3.77 78.99
CA SER A 76 21.60 -3.63 77.81
C SER A 76 21.30 -5.01 77.23
N ARG A 77 20.15 -5.56 77.62
CA ARG A 77 19.55 -6.69 76.92
C ARG A 77 19.23 -6.19 75.50
N PHE A 78 20.02 -6.61 74.51
CA PHE A 78 19.76 -6.32 73.10
C PHE A 78 18.33 -6.76 72.78
N ASP A 79 17.42 -5.80 72.59
CA ASP A 79 15.99 -6.09 72.41
C ASP A 79 15.72 -6.57 70.98
N TRP A 80 16.16 -7.80 70.71
CA TRP A 80 15.98 -8.48 69.44
C TRP A 80 14.50 -8.62 69.06
N LYS A 81 13.59 -8.62 70.05
CA LYS A 81 12.14 -8.68 69.81
C LYS A 81 11.58 -7.35 69.30
N GLY A 82 11.98 -6.22 69.91
CA GLY A 82 11.59 -4.89 69.42
C GLY A 82 12.17 -4.58 68.04
N THR A 83 13.42 -4.96 67.79
CA THR A 83 14.07 -4.79 66.48
C THR A 83 13.47 -5.73 65.43
N ALA A 84 13.20 -6.99 65.76
CA ALA A 84 12.53 -7.93 64.84
C ALA A 84 11.11 -7.48 64.50
N PHE A 85 10.37 -6.93 65.48
CA PHE A 85 9.03 -6.39 65.24
C PHE A 85 9.07 -5.19 64.29
N LYS A 86 10.02 -4.26 64.48
CA LYS A 86 10.22 -3.14 63.55
C LYS A 86 10.67 -3.59 62.15
N MET A 87 11.50 -4.64 62.06
CA MET A 87 11.85 -5.25 60.77
C MET A 87 10.64 -5.89 60.11
N THR A 88 9.76 -6.56 60.85
CA THR A 88 8.51 -7.13 60.30
C THR A 88 7.52 -6.04 59.88
N GLU A 89 7.44 -4.93 60.61
CA GLU A 89 6.60 -3.79 60.26
C GLU A 89 7.10 -3.10 58.97
N ALA A 90 8.41 -2.90 58.85
CA ALA A 90 9.04 -2.39 57.63
C ALA A 90 8.86 -3.35 56.44
N ALA A 91 9.03 -4.66 56.66
CA ALA A 91 8.81 -5.68 55.64
C ALA A 91 7.34 -5.75 55.19
N LEU A 92 6.38 -5.67 56.11
CA LEU A 92 4.95 -5.64 55.81
C LEU A 92 4.57 -4.37 55.04
N THR A 93 5.15 -3.23 55.40
CA THR A 93 4.91 -1.95 54.69
C THR A 93 5.44 -2.01 53.25
N THR A 94 6.62 -2.61 53.06
CA THR A 94 7.21 -2.82 51.73
C THR A 94 6.42 -3.83 50.92
N PHE A 95 5.93 -4.89 51.56
CA PHE A 95 5.05 -5.87 50.91
C PHE A 95 3.71 -5.24 50.51
N ALA A 96 3.11 -4.42 51.38
CA ALA A 96 1.86 -3.72 51.08
C ALA A 96 2.01 -2.76 49.90
N SER A 97 3.12 -2.00 49.83
CA SER A 97 3.37 -1.10 48.69
C SER A 97 3.56 -1.86 47.38
N VAL A 98 4.32 -2.97 47.38
CA VAL A 98 4.48 -3.85 46.21
C VAL A 98 3.15 -4.50 45.81
N ALA A 99 2.33 -4.93 46.78
CA ALA A 99 1.02 -5.52 46.51
C ALA A 99 0.06 -4.52 45.87
N VAL A 100 0.04 -3.27 46.34
CA VAL A 100 -0.76 -2.18 45.74
C VAL A 100 -0.28 -1.89 44.31
N LEU A 101 1.04 -1.78 44.09
CA LEU A 101 1.60 -1.59 42.75
C LEU A 101 1.24 -2.75 41.81
N GLY A 102 1.33 -4.00 42.28
CA GLY A 102 0.94 -5.18 41.51
C GLY A 102 -0.55 -5.19 41.16
N ALA A 103 -1.43 -4.82 42.10
CA ALA A 103 -2.86 -4.73 41.87
C ALA A 103 -3.21 -3.62 40.86
N VAL A 104 -2.58 -2.45 40.97
CA VAL A 104 -2.76 -1.34 40.03
C VAL A 104 -2.26 -1.71 38.63
N GLY A 105 -1.06 -2.30 38.52
CA GLY A 105 -0.51 -2.74 37.24
C GLY A 105 -1.37 -3.82 36.55
N TYR A 106 -1.90 -4.78 37.31
CA TYR A 106 -2.83 -5.78 36.81
C TYR A 106 -4.17 -5.16 36.36
N GLY A 107 -4.73 -4.28 37.18
CA GLY A 107 -5.97 -3.56 36.87
C GLY A 107 -5.84 -2.73 35.60
N TYR A 108 -4.76 -1.96 35.47
CA TYR A 108 -4.43 -1.20 34.27
C TYR A 108 -4.32 -2.10 33.03
N THR A 109 -3.61 -3.21 33.12
CA THR A 109 -3.44 -4.14 31.98
C THR A 109 -4.78 -4.73 31.53
N ARG A 110 -5.68 -5.05 32.46
CA ARG A 110 -7.03 -5.56 32.14
C ARG A 110 -7.90 -4.48 31.51
N TYR A 111 -7.90 -3.27 32.08
CA TYR A 111 -8.59 -2.10 31.54
C TYR A 111 -8.12 -1.77 30.13
N TYR A 112 -6.81 -1.69 29.92
CA TYR A 112 -6.19 -1.38 28.64
C TYR A 112 -6.57 -2.40 27.55
N LYS A 113 -6.56 -3.70 27.87
CA LYS A 113 -7.00 -4.75 26.94
C LYS A 113 -8.48 -4.65 26.56
N TYR A 114 -9.33 -4.18 27.47
CA TYR A 114 -10.75 -3.95 27.19
C TYR A 114 -10.93 -2.71 26.31
N MET A 115 -10.30 -1.59 26.70
CA MET A 115 -10.36 -0.31 25.99
C MET A 115 -9.89 -0.43 24.53
N ILE A 116 -8.82 -1.18 24.25
CA ILE A 116 -8.36 -1.43 22.86
C ILE A 116 -9.46 -2.07 22.00
N LEU A 117 -10.17 -3.07 22.53
CA LEU A 117 -11.20 -3.76 21.77
C LEU A 117 -12.42 -2.87 21.56
N GLU A 118 -12.75 -2.03 22.54
CA GLU A 118 -13.83 -1.04 22.47
C GLU A 118 -13.53 0.08 21.46
N LYS A 119 -12.32 0.66 21.49
CA LYS A 119 -11.84 1.61 20.47
C LYS A 119 -11.96 1.02 19.06
N MET A 120 -11.45 -0.20 18.87
CA MET A 120 -11.50 -0.87 17.57
C MET A 120 -12.92 -1.21 17.12
N GLU A 121 -13.85 -1.48 18.04
CA GLU A 121 -15.26 -1.66 17.72
C GLU A 121 -15.92 -0.35 17.27
N HIS A 122 -15.58 0.77 17.92
CA HIS A 122 -16.04 2.10 17.54
C HIS A 122 -15.57 2.55 16.15
N ALA A 123 -14.42 2.05 15.68
CA ALA A 123 -13.96 2.30 14.32
C ALA A 123 -14.93 1.80 13.23
N PHE A 124 -15.86 0.90 13.57
CA PHE A 124 -16.89 0.36 12.67
C PHE A 124 -18.30 0.88 12.97
N ASP A 125 -18.44 1.87 13.84
CA ASP A 125 -19.72 2.55 14.08
C ASP A 125 -20.02 3.54 12.93
N PRO A 126 -21.30 3.93 12.74
CA PRO A 126 -21.65 4.87 11.68
C PRO A 126 -20.88 6.21 11.80
N GLY A 127 -20.54 6.81 10.66
CA GLY A 127 -19.81 8.07 10.57
C GLY A 127 -18.30 7.93 10.35
N ASP A 128 -17.89 7.01 9.47
CA ASP A 128 -16.48 6.80 9.12
C ASP A 128 -15.82 8.13 8.63
N PRO A 129 -14.63 8.52 9.16
CA PRO A 129 -13.93 9.76 8.79
C PRO A 129 -13.64 9.92 7.30
N VAL A 130 -13.48 8.82 6.55
CA VAL A 130 -13.27 8.84 5.10
C VAL A 130 -14.47 9.46 4.39
N LEU A 131 -15.69 9.26 4.89
CA LEU A 131 -16.89 9.87 4.34
C LEU A 131 -16.89 11.39 4.52
N ASP A 132 -16.40 11.89 5.66
CA ASP A 132 -16.25 13.32 5.92
C ASP A 132 -15.19 13.97 5.04
N ILE A 133 -14.06 13.30 4.84
CA ILE A 133 -13.00 13.76 3.94
C ILE A 133 -13.54 13.81 2.50
N ALA A 134 -14.25 12.76 2.07
CA ALA A 134 -14.84 12.70 0.74
C ALA A 134 -15.92 13.77 0.52
N ALA A 135 -16.76 14.02 1.52
CA ALA A 135 -17.77 15.08 1.48
C ALA A 135 -17.13 16.48 1.41
N THR A 136 -16.10 16.73 2.23
CA THR A 136 -15.37 18.00 2.25
C THR A 136 -14.66 18.27 0.92
N ALA A 137 -14.02 17.26 0.33
CA ALA A 137 -13.34 17.39 -0.96
C ALA A 137 -14.31 17.71 -2.12
N LYS A 138 -15.57 17.29 -2.02
CA LYS A 138 -16.58 17.49 -3.07
C LYS A 138 -17.42 18.76 -2.88
N GLN A 139 -17.75 19.15 -1.65
CA GLN A 139 -18.72 20.22 -1.36
C GLN A 139 -18.31 21.20 -0.25
N GLY A 140 -17.12 21.06 0.35
CA GLY A 140 -16.60 22.00 1.36
C GLY A 140 -17.27 21.94 2.74
N SER A 141 -18.09 20.91 3.02
CA SER A 141 -18.76 20.69 4.32
C SER A 141 -18.56 19.24 4.81
N ALA A 142 -18.16 19.08 6.07
CA ALA A 142 -17.99 17.78 6.75
C ALA A 142 -19.31 17.41 7.46
N THR A 143 -20.05 16.46 6.89
CA THR A 143 -21.44 16.17 7.30
C THR A 143 -21.80 14.67 7.20
N GLY A 144 -20.83 13.78 7.40
CA GLY A 144 -21.00 12.36 7.72
C GLY A 144 -21.90 11.60 6.77
N GLY A 145 -21.47 11.36 5.52
CA GLY A 145 -22.19 10.52 4.55
C GLY A 145 -23.55 11.06 4.03
N HIS A 146 -24.22 11.93 4.78
CA HIS A 146 -25.53 12.51 4.48
C HIS A 146 -25.53 13.46 3.26
N VAL A 147 -24.35 13.78 2.71
CA VAL A 147 -24.13 14.84 1.70
C VAL A 147 -23.60 14.30 0.36
N LEU A 148 -23.91 13.04 0.03
CA LEU A 148 -23.96 12.58 -1.38
C LEU A 148 -25.37 12.69 -1.97
N VAL A 149 -26.15 13.63 -1.46
CA VAL A 149 -27.55 13.82 -1.79
C VAL A 149 -27.76 15.31 -2.01
N ASP A 150 -28.33 15.69 -3.15
CA ASP A 150 -28.67 17.08 -3.48
C ASP A 150 -29.72 17.63 -2.49
N GLU A 151 -29.96 18.95 -2.47
CA GLU A 151 -30.95 19.63 -1.61
C GLU A 151 -32.36 19.01 -1.71
N GLU A 152 -32.67 18.30 -2.80
CA GLU A 152 -33.92 17.58 -3.06
C GLU A 152 -33.94 16.10 -2.62
N LYS A 153 -32.96 15.63 -1.84
CA LYS A 153 -32.81 14.22 -1.42
C LYS A 153 -32.63 13.20 -2.56
N GLN A 154 -32.23 13.64 -3.75
CA GLN A 154 -31.78 12.74 -4.81
C GLN A 154 -30.28 12.43 -4.63
N ARG A 155 -29.91 11.15 -4.53
CA ARG A 155 -28.50 10.75 -4.56
C ARG A 155 -27.98 11.17 -5.94
N GLU A 156 -27.04 12.11 -5.97
CA GLU A 156 -26.52 12.67 -7.22
C GLU A 156 -25.83 11.54 -8.00
N HIS A 157 -26.54 10.93 -8.94
CA HIS A 157 -26.00 9.82 -9.72
C HIS A 157 -24.78 10.28 -10.51
N TRP A 158 -23.61 9.95 -9.99
CA TRP A 158 -22.40 9.78 -10.78
C TRP A 158 -22.57 8.51 -11.62
N VAL A 159 -23.46 8.54 -12.62
CA VAL A 159 -23.78 7.47 -13.58
C VAL A 159 -23.97 6.09 -12.93
N LEU A 160 -25.22 5.61 -12.85
CA LEU A 160 -25.50 4.25 -12.39
C LEU A 160 -24.74 3.19 -13.22
N ARG A 161 -23.68 2.66 -12.61
CA ARG A 161 -22.90 1.53 -13.10
C ARG A 161 -23.65 0.23 -12.84
N LYS A 162 -23.46 -0.76 -13.72
CA LYS A 162 -24.13 -2.07 -13.58
C LYS A 162 -23.65 -2.77 -12.29
N GLU A 163 -22.39 -2.53 -11.96
CA GLU A 163 -21.66 -3.09 -10.84
C GLU A 163 -22.03 -2.41 -9.51
N GLN A 164 -22.65 -1.23 -9.53
CA GLN A 164 -22.96 -0.47 -8.31
C GLN A 164 -23.88 -1.26 -7.37
N ALA A 165 -24.90 -1.93 -7.91
CA ALA A 165 -25.81 -2.75 -7.10
C ALA A 165 -25.08 -3.93 -6.43
N LEU A 166 -24.05 -4.47 -7.06
CA LEU A 166 -23.21 -5.51 -6.45
C LEU A 166 -22.33 -4.90 -5.35
N MET A 167 -21.71 -3.74 -5.59
CA MET A 167 -20.88 -3.05 -4.58
C MET A 167 -21.67 -2.71 -3.34
N ASP A 168 -22.88 -2.16 -3.52
CA ASP A 168 -23.77 -1.79 -2.42
C ASP A 168 -24.07 -3.00 -1.52
N ARG A 169 -24.30 -4.18 -2.12
CA ARG A 169 -24.58 -5.42 -1.37
C ARG A 169 -23.34 -6.00 -0.68
N ILE A 170 -22.17 -5.88 -1.30
CA ILE A 170 -20.90 -6.30 -0.68
C ILE A 170 -20.59 -5.43 0.53
N VAL A 171 -20.62 -4.10 0.36
CA VAL A 171 -20.32 -3.13 1.42
C VAL A 171 -21.38 -3.15 2.54
N ALA A 172 -22.63 -3.49 2.23
CA ALA A 172 -23.66 -3.71 3.25
C ALA A 172 -23.47 -5.02 4.07
N GLY A 173 -22.52 -5.89 3.70
CA GLY A 173 -22.29 -7.18 4.36
C GLY A 173 -23.33 -8.25 4.04
N GLU A 174 -24.07 -8.10 2.94
CA GLU A 174 -25.04 -9.11 2.47
C GLU A 174 -24.34 -10.27 1.76
N VAL A 175 -23.27 -9.97 1.02
CA VAL A 175 -22.43 -10.97 0.36
C VAL A 175 -21.45 -11.54 1.37
N ARG A 176 -21.36 -12.87 1.45
CA ARG A 176 -20.61 -13.60 2.47
C ARG A 176 -19.78 -14.72 1.84
N GLY A 177 -18.75 -15.17 2.54
CA GLY A 177 -17.96 -16.34 2.14
C GLY A 177 -16.85 -16.07 1.13
N GLN A 178 -16.68 -14.81 0.73
CA GLN A 178 -15.76 -14.36 -0.32
C GLN A 178 -15.11 -13.03 0.08
N TYR A 179 -13.91 -12.78 -0.46
CA TYR A 179 -13.29 -11.46 -0.50
C TYR A 179 -13.18 -11.00 -1.95
N HIS A 180 -13.05 -9.70 -2.17
CA HIS A 180 -13.20 -9.11 -3.49
C HIS A 180 -11.95 -8.35 -3.91
N LEU A 181 -11.55 -8.52 -5.17
CA LEU A 181 -10.54 -7.68 -5.81
C LEU A 181 -11.21 -6.87 -6.92
N ILE A 182 -11.22 -5.56 -6.75
CA ILE A 182 -11.71 -4.62 -7.75
C ILE A 182 -10.49 -4.19 -8.58
N VAL A 183 -10.53 -4.54 -9.86
CA VAL A 183 -9.49 -4.20 -10.84
C VAL A 183 -10.08 -3.30 -11.89
N GLY A 184 -9.29 -2.35 -12.35
CA GLY A 184 -9.64 -1.54 -13.49
C GLY A 184 -8.70 -0.36 -13.59
N GLU A 185 -8.72 0.32 -14.69
CA GLU A 185 -7.70 1.32 -14.99
C GLU A 185 -7.90 2.58 -14.15
N LYS A 186 -6.85 3.38 -14.00
CA LYS A 186 -6.90 4.61 -13.18
C LYS A 186 -7.96 5.56 -13.69
N GLY A 187 -8.77 6.09 -12.76
CA GLY A 187 -9.80 7.08 -13.10
C GLY A 187 -11.09 6.51 -13.70
N THR A 188 -11.28 5.19 -13.69
CA THR A 188 -12.58 4.54 -13.99
C THR A 188 -13.63 4.78 -12.88
N GLY A 189 -13.23 5.14 -11.66
CA GLY A 189 -14.15 5.51 -10.57
C GLY A 189 -14.37 4.44 -9.51
N LYS A 190 -13.50 3.42 -9.42
CA LYS A 190 -13.55 2.33 -8.44
C LYS A 190 -13.69 2.83 -6.99
N SER A 191 -12.79 3.70 -6.55
CA SER A 191 -12.84 4.28 -5.19
C SER A 191 -14.09 5.13 -4.97
N SER A 192 -14.58 5.83 -5.99
CA SER A 192 -15.84 6.59 -5.89
C SER A 192 -17.05 5.68 -5.72
N MET A 193 -17.08 4.51 -6.37
CA MET A 193 -18.13 3.52 -6.19
C MET A 193 -18.14 2.93 -4.77
N LEU A 194 -16.96 2.68 -4.20
CA LEU A 194 -16.81 2.20 -2.83
C LEU A 194 -17.27 3.23 -1.81
N ILE A 195 -16.83 4.48 -1.95
CA ILE A 195 -17.25 5.58 -1.07
C ILE A 195 -18.77 5.82 -1.19
N ASP A 196 -19.34 5.75 -2.40
CA ASP A 196 -20.79 5.84 -2.57
C ASP A 196 -21.50 4.70 -1.82
N ALA A 197 -21.05 3.46 -1.97
CA ALA A 197 -21.62 2.31 -1.27
C ALA A 197 -21.52 2.44 0.26
N MET A 198 -20.37 2.88 0.79
CA MET A 198 -20.20 3.15 2.23
C MET A 198 -21.15 4.24 2.72
N ALA A 199 -21.30 5.32 1.97
CA ALA A 199 -22.20 6.41 2.34
C ALA A 199 -23.68 5.96 2.41
N LYS A 200 -24.10 4.93 1.66
CA LYS A 200 -25.48 4.42 1.71
C LYS A 200 -25.84 3.80 3.05
N ILE A 201 -24.84 3.32 3.78
CA ILE A 201 -24.97 2.71 5.11
C ILE A 201 -24.29 3.56 6.19
N ASP A 202 -23.94 4.80 5.86
CA ASP A 202 -23.23 5.73 6.75
C ASP A 202 -21.92 5.15 7.32
N GLY A 203 -21.21 4.34 6.53
CA GLY A 203 -19.95 3.69 6.94
C GLY A 203 -20.11 2.60 8.00
N GLU A 204 -21.33 2.24 8.38
CA GLU A 204 -21.55 1.26 9.42
C GLU A 204 -20.93 -0.11 9.05
N GLY A 205 -20.21 -0.70 10.00
CA GLY A 205 -19.56 -1.99 9.82
C GLY A 205 -18.38 -1.97 8.85
N CYS A 206 -17.97 -0.79 8.36
CA CYS A 206 -16.92 -0.63 7.36
C CYS A 206 -15.73 0.14 7.94
N ALA A 207 -14.52 -0.25 7.53
CA ALA A 207 -13.32 0.56 7.69
C ALA A 207 -12.58 0.61 6.36
N MET A 208 -12.09 1.79 5.98
CA MET A 208 -11.36 2.01 4.73
C MET A 208 -9.98 2.63 5.00
N LEU A 209 -8.96 2.11 4.33
CA LEU A 209 -7.61 2.67 4.36
C LEU A 209 -6.97 2.73 2.97
N GLU A 210 -5.99 3.61 2.81
CA GLU A 210 -5.17 3.70 1.61
C GLU A 210 -3.82 3.01 1.81
N ALA A 211 -3.49 2.09 0.91
CA ALA A 211 -2.20 1.41 0.90
C ALA A 211 -1.04 2.39 0.63
N HIS A 212 0.16 1.96 1.00
CA HIS A 212 1.37 2.77 0.87
C HIS A 212 2.58 1.85 0.65
N ALA A 213 3.53 2.28 -0.17
CA ALA A 213 4.75 1.54 -0.49
C ALA A 213 5.56 1.10 0.74
N ASN A 214 5.72 1.99 1.72
CA ASN A 214 6.41 1.70 2.97
C ASN A 214 5.50 0.98 3.99
N PRO A 215 5.85 -0.24 4.44
CA PRO A 215 5.09 -1.01 5.44
C PRO A 215 4.85 -0.27 6.77
N GLU A 216 5.77 0.59 7.23
CA GLU A 216 5.59 1.36 8.47
C GLU A 216 4.49 2.42 8.33
N ILE A 217 4.40 3.05 7.16
CA ILE A 217 3.32 4.00 6.87
C ILE A 217 2.00 3.24 6.70
N PHE A 218 2.03 2.06 6.09
CA PHE A 218 0.87 1.18 6.02
C PHE A 218 0.37 0.80 7.42
N ARG A 219 1.26 0.38 8.32
CA ARG A 219 0.97 0.09 9.75
C ARG A 219 0.23 1.26 10.40
N ILE A 220 0.77 2.47 10.30
CA ILE A 220 0.16 3.68 10.89
C ILE A 220 -1.22 3.97 10.30
N ARG A 221 -1.41 3.82 8.99
CA ARG A 221 -2.71 4.03 8.32
C ARG A 221 -3.74 2.99 8.73
N LEU A 222 -3.32 1.73 8.85
CA LEU A 222 -4.16 0.65 9.37
C LEU A 222 -4.57 0.92 10.82
N GLY A 223 -3.63 1.34 11.66
CA GLY A 223 -3.92 1.74 13.04
C GLY A 223 -4.97 2.84 13.11
N LYS A 224 -4.83 3.89 12.29
CA LYS A 224 -5.84 4.96 12.22
C LYS A 224 -7.21 4.49 11.76
N ALA A 225 -7.27 3.61 10.76
CA ALA A 225 -8.53 3.08 10.24
C ALA A 225 -9.23 2.13 11.23
N LEU A 226 -8.47 1.47 12.10
CA LEU A 226 -8.99 0.53 13.10
C LEU A 226 -9.02 1.09 14.53
N ASP A 227 -8.75 2.39 14.70
CA ASP A 227 -8.52 3.05 16.00
C ASP A 227 -7.62 2.22 16.95
N PHE A 228 -6.45 1.83 16.45
CA PHE A 228 -5.49 0.96 17.11
C PHE A 228 -4.10 1.60 17.21
N GLU A 229 -3.65 1.82 18.44
CA GLU A 229 -2.45 2.63 18.75
C GLU A 229 -1.16 1.80 18.96
N PHE A 230 -1.07 0.55 18.48
CA PHE A 230 0.15 -0.32 18.51
C PHE A 230 0.99 -0.27 19.80
N HIS A 231 0.37 -0.09 20.97
CA HIS A 231 1.03 0.07 22.27
C HIS A 231 1.81 1.38 22.49
N GLU A 232 1.66 2.36 21.62
CA GLU A 232 2.20 3.72 21.79
C GLU A 232 1.55 4.46 22.99
N ASP A 233 0.29 4.12 23.31
CA ASP A 233 -0.48 4.67 24.44
C ASP A 233 -0.36 3.84 25.75
N ASN A 234 0.45 2.77 25.73
CA ASN A 234 0.58 1.85 26.86
C ASN A 234 1.56 2.38 27.92
N MET A 235 1.04 2.82 29.06
CA MET A 235 1.80 3.25 30.24
C MET A 235 2.36 2.10 31.08
N GLY A 236 2.32 0.86 30.58
CA GLY A 236 2.84 -0.33 31.27
C GLY A 236 4.33 -0.24 31.64
N SER A 237 5.10 0.57 30.91
CA SER A 237 6.50 0.88 31.22
C SER A 237 6.69 1.47 32.62
N LEU A 238 5.71 2.23 33.14
CA LEU A 238 5.74 2.79 34.51
C LEU A 238 5.73 1.72 35.61
N PHE A 239 5.27 0.50 35.30
CA PHE A 239 5.19 -0.61 36.24
C PHE A 239 6.23 -1.71 35.96
N SER A 240 7.26 -1.41 35.16
CA SER A 240 8.23 -2.41 34.66
C SER A 240 7.57 -3.59 33.93
N ILE A 241 6.31 -3.44 33.51
CA ILE A 241 5.62 -4.40 32.65
C ILE A 241 6.10 -4.10 31.24
N ARG A 242 6.98 -4.95 30.72
CA ARG A 242 7.44 -4.83 29.33
C ARG A 242 6.24 -4.94 28.41
N GLY A 243 6.08 -3.95 27.53
CA GLY A 243 5.19 -4.07 26.38
C GLY A 243 5.63 -5.22 25.47
N PRO A 244 4.81 -5.61 24.49
CA PRO A 244 5.30 -6.47 23.42
C PRO A 244 6.54 -5.83 22.78
N ARG A 245 7.52 -6.65 22.40
CA ARG A 245 8.75 -6.15 21.77
C ARG A 245 8.40 -5.34 20.54
N ASP A 246 9.09 -4.20 20.37
CA ASP A 246 9.15 -3.49 19.10
C ASP A 246 9.44 -4.51 18.01
N ALA A 247 8.49 -4.63 17.09
CA ALA A 247 8.50 -5.59 16.02
C ALA A 247 8.31 -4.80 14.72
N GLY A 248 8.75 -5.37 13.59
CA GLY A 248 8.54 -4.74 12.30
C GLY A 248 7.06 -4.61 11.95
N ALA A 249 6.74 -3.71 11.03
CA ALA A 249 5.37 -3.41 10.61
C ALA A 249 4.47 -4.62 10.36
N LEU A 250 4.97 -5.69 9.73
CA LEU A 250 4.18 -6.88 9.42
C LEU A 250 3.64 -7.57 10.68
N LEU A 251 4.47 -7.72 11.71
CA LEU A 251 4.06 -8.33 12.97
C LEU A 251 3.04 -7.47 13.72
N ASP A 252 3.17 -6.15 13.62
CA ASP A 252 2.21 -5.22 14.21
C ASP A 252 0.87 -5.24 13.48
N VAL A 253 0.87 -5.28 12.14
CA VAL A 253 -0.33 -5.50 11.32
C VAL A 253 -1.02 -6.81 11.72
N GLU A 254 -0.25 -7.90 11.84
CA GLU A 254 -0.76 -9.20 12.27
C GLU A 254 -1.34 -9.16 13.71
N ARG A 255 -0.72 -8.43 14.63
CA ARG A 255 -1.26 -8.21 15.99
C ARG A 255 -2.58 -7.45 15.93
N ALA A 256 -2.69 -6.42 15.11
CA ALA A 256 -3.93 -5.65 14.92
C ALA A 256 -5.05 -6.55 14.36
N PHE A 257 -4.74 -7.37 13.35
CA PHE A 257 -5.68 -8.34 12.77
C PHE A 257 -6.16 -9.38 13.79
N ASN A 258 -5.29 -9.85 14.68
CA ASN A 258 -5.68 -10.75 15.78
C ASN A 258 -6.65 -10.10 16.78
N LYS A 259 -6.60 -8.77 16.95
CA LYS A 259 -7.58 -8.02 17.77
C LYS A 259 -8.87 -7.80 17.00
N LEU A 260 -8.76 -7.45 15.72
CA LEU A 260 -9.90 -7.27 14.83
C LEU A 260 -10.74 -8.55 14.74
N GLU A 261 -10.11 -9.72 14.68
CA GLU A 261 -10.82 -11.00 14.68
C GLU A 261 -11.70 -11.21 15.93
N LYS A 262 -11.27 -10.71 17.09
CA LYS A 262 -12.07 -10.75 18.34
C LYS A 262 -13.27 -9.82 18.27
N VAL A 263 -13.07 -8.62 17.72
CA VAL A 263 -14.14 -7.63 17.49
C VAL A 263 -15.15 -8.19 16.47
N ALA A 264 -14.66 -8.76 15.37
CA ALA A 264 -15.49 -9.39 14.33
C ALA A 264 -16.34 -10.54 14.89
N LEU A 265 -15.76 -11.40 15.73
CA LEU A 265 -16.48 -12.48 16.41
C LEU A 265 -17.61 -11.93 17.29
N LYS A 266 -17.30 -10.93 18.14
CA LYS A 266 -18.29 -10.29 19.02
C LYS A 266 -19.42 -9.67 18.20
N ARG A 267 -19.09 -8.84 17.22
CA ARG A 267 -20.08 -8.14 16.38
C ARG A 267 -20.93 -9.10 15.54
N ARG A 268 -20.34 -10.23 15.08
CA ARG A 268 -21.11 -11.27 14.40
C ARG A 268 -22.16 -11.91 15.30
N HIS A 269 -21.88 -12.12 16.58
CA HIS A 269 -22.87 -12.62 17.53
C HIS A 269 -24.02 -11.64 17.78
N GLU A 270 -23.73 -10.33 17.75
CA GLU A 270 -24.72 -9.27 18.05
C GLU A 270 -25.54 -8.84 16.83
N ILE A 271 -24.89 -8.61 15.69
CA ILE A 271 -25.50 -8.03 14.48
C ILE A 271 -25.70 -9.08 13.38
N GLY A 272 -24.91 -10.15 13.34
CA GLY A 272 -25.08 -11.25 12.38
C GLY A 272 -24.58 -10.98 10.96
N ARG A 273 -23.84 -9.88 10.73
CA ARG A 273 -23.17 -9.54 9.46
C ARG A 273 -21.64 -9.45 9.64
N PRO A 274 -20.85 -9.74 8.59
CA PRO A 274 -19.40 -9.60 8.64
C PRO A 274 -18.97 -8.13 8.70
N LEU A 275 -17.79 -7.87 9.25
CA LEU A 275 -17.11 -6.57 9.10
C LEU A 275 -16.59 -6.40 7.67
N ILE A 276 -16.57 -5.16 7.16
CA ILE A 276 -16.03 -4.85 5.84
C ILE A 276 -14.72 -4.09 6.01
N LEU A 277 -13.63 -4.61 5.43
CA LEU A 277 -12.33 -3.95 5.43
C LEU A 277 -11.91 -3.64 4.00
N ILE A 278 -11.73 -2.36 3.69
CA ILE A 278 -11.45 -1.87 2.34
C ILE A 278 -10.01 -1.37 2.27
N PHE A 279 -9.18 -2.07 1.51
CA PHE A 279 -7.84 -1.62 1.17
C PHE A 279 -7.85 -0.95 -0.20
N ASN A 280 -7.72 0.37 -0.21
CA ASN A 280 -7.71 1.18 -1.40
C ASN A 280 -6.29 1.36 -1.96
N SER A 281 -6.18 1.45 -3.28
CA SER A 281 -4.93 1.74 -3.99
C SER A 281 -3.81 0.72 -3.72
N MET A 282 -4.13 -0.58 -3.74
CA MET A 282 -3.17 -1.66 -3.46
C MET A 282 -1.95 -1.66 -4.39
N HIS A 283 -2.10 -1.16 -5.61
CA HIS A 283 -1.02 -0.93 -6.57
C HIS A 283 0.11 -0.01 -6.05
N LEU A 284 -0.12 0.76 -4.98
CA LEU A 284 0.93 1.58 -4.36
C LEU A 284 1.91 0.75 -3.51
N LEU A 285 1.61 -0.51 -3.21
CA LEU A 285 2.61 -1.42 -2.69
C LEU A 285 3.73 -1.57 -3.72
N ARG A 286 4.96 -1.78 -3.24
CA ARG A 286 6.07 -2.10 -4.12
C ARG A 286 6.04 -3.59 -4.44
N ASP A 287 6.54 -3.93 -5.62
CA ASP A 287 6.77 -5.33 -6.01
C ASP A 287 8.14 -5.83 -5.48
N ASP A 288 8.46 -5.45 -4.24
CA ASP A 288 9.62 -5.92 -3.47
C ASP A 288 9.19 -6.97 -2.43
N ASP A 289 10.17 -7.60 -1.77
CA ASP A 289 9.89 -8.67 -0.81
C ASP A 289 8.98 -8.19 0.33
N ASP A 290 9.24 -7.00 0.88
CA ASP A 290 8.42 -6.40 1.95
C ASP A 290 6.96 -6.17 1.50
N GLY A 291 6.74 -5.63 0.30
CA GLY A 291 5.41 -5.40 -0.26
C GLY A 291 4.68 -6.70 -0.58
N LYS A 292 5.39 -7.70 -1.10
CA LYS A 292 4.87 -9.05 -1.37
C LYS A 292 4.46 -9.76 -0.08
N ASP A 293 5.29 -9.71 0.95
CA ASP A 293 5.01 -10.34 2.24
C ASP A 293 3.80 -9.68 2.92
N LEU A 294 3.69 -8.35 2.85
CA LEU A 294 2.53 -7.63 3.36
C LEU A 294 1.25 -7.99 2.61
N LEU A 295 1.29 -8.04 1.28
CA LEU A 295 0.15 -8.42 0.45
C LEU A 295 -0.30 -9.85 0.76
N GLU A 296 0.66 -10.77 0.90
CA GLU A 296 0.41 -12.17 1.24
C GLU A 296 -0.22 -12.31 2.64
N LEU A 297 0.30 -11.60 3.65
CA LEU A 297 -0.27 -11.56 5.00
C LEU A 297 -1.74 -11.16 4.98
N ILE A 298 -2.07 -10.07 4.26
CA ILE A 298 -3.45 -9.58 4.18
C ILE A 298 -4.34 -10.56 3.42
N GLN A 299 -3.82 -11.17 2.34
CA GLN A 299 -4.55 -12.18 1.58
C GLN A 299 -4.88 -13.41 2.43
N GLN A 300 -3.92 -13.95 3.18
CA GLN A 300 -4.13 -15.10 4.06
C GLN A 300 -5.23 -14.81 5.09
N ARG A 301 -5.23 -13.60 5.68
CA ARG A 301 -6.31 -13.16 6.58
C ARG A 301 -7.65 -13.00 5.86
N ALA A 302 -7.67 -12.44 4.67
CA ALA A 302 -8.88 -12.31 3.85
C ALA A 302 -9.51 -13.67 3.56
N GLU A 303 -8.71 -14.68 3.23
CA GLU A 303 -9.15 -16.06 3.02
C GLU A 303 -9.77 -16.67 4.29
N GLN A 304 -9.07 -16.55 5.42
CA GLN A 304 -9.53 -17.07 6.71
C GLN A 304 -10.85 -16.40 7.17
N TRP A 305 -10.94 -15.07 7.09
CA TRP A 305 -12.13 -14.32 7.51
C TRP A 305 -13.33 -14.57 6.59
N SER A 306 -13.09 -14.72 5.28
CA SER A 306 -14.12 -15.08 4.32
C SER A 306 -14.66 -16.49 4.59
N ALA A 307 -13.78 -17.47 4.83
CA ALA A 307 -14.16 -18.84 5.15
C ALA A 307 -15.02 -18.93 6.43
N SER A 308 -14.67 -18.13 7.43
CA SER A 308 -15.38 -18.09 8.72
C SER A 308 -16.57 -17.14 8.75
N ASN A 309 -16.80 -16.33 7.70
CA ASN A 309 -17.81 -15.25 7.65
C ASN A 309 -17.68 -14.23 8.79
N LEU A 310 -16.45 -13.87 9.16
CA LEU A 310 -16.18 -12.87 10.19
C LEU A 310 -15.98 -11.48 9.59
N ALA A 311 -15.24 -11.39 8.50
CA ALA A 311 -15.00 -10.17 7.76
C ALA A 311 -14.90 -10.45 6.26
N THR A 312 -15.26 -9.45 5.46
CA THR A 312 -15.09 -9.43 4.00
C THR A 312 -14.08 -8.34 3.67
N VAL A 313 -13.00 -8.75 3.01
CA VAL A 313 -11.94 -7.83 2.55
C VAL A 313 -12.23 -7.39 1.12
N ILE A 314 -12.05 -6.10 0.83
CA ILE A 314 -12.12 -5.54 -0.52
C ILE A 314 -10.78 -4.91 -0.85
N PHE A 315 -10.08 -5.48 -1.83
CA PHE A 315 -8.88 -4.90 -2.42
C PHE A 315 -9.30 -4.05 -3.62
N ASN A 316 -8.86 -2.79 -3.70
CA ASN A 316 -8.97 -1.99 -4.91
C ASN A 316 -7.58 -1.71 -5.48
N SER A 317 -7.36 -2.11 -6.74
CA SER A 317 -6.11 -1.91 -7.46
C SER A 317 -6.35 -1.33 -8.84
N ASP A 318 -5.41 -0.48 -9.28
CA ASP A 318 -5.37 0.02 -10.65
C ASP A 318 -4.53 -0.93 -11.53
N ASP A 319 -3.45 -1.48 -10.96
CA ASP A 319 -2.46 -2.28 -11.68
C ASP A 319 -2.75 -3.78 -11.61
N TYR A 320 -2.31 -4.49 -12.66
CA TYR A 320 -2.53 -5.91 -12.86
C TYR A 320 -1.66 -6.83 -11.99
N TRP A 321 -0.45 -6.40 -11.61
CA TRP A 321 0.48 -7.23 -10.81
C TRP A 321 -0.12 -7.70 -9.48
N ILE A 322 -0.96 -6.88 -8.85
CA ILE A 322 -1.71 -7.24 -7.64
C ILE A 322 -2.62 -8.45 -7.91
N TYR A 323 -3.32 -8.46 -9.04
CA TYR A 323 -4.16 -9.60 -9.41
C TYR A 323 -3.33 -10.86 -9.67
N GLU A 324 -2.22 -10.74 -10.39
CA GLU A 324 -1.35 -11.87 -10.70
C GLU A 324 -0.83 -12.54 -9.42
N ARG A 325 -0.33 -11.74 -8.47
CA ARG A 325 0.16 -12.23 -7.18
C ARG A 325 -0.96 -12.87 -6.36
N LEU A 326 -2.10 -12.19 -6.22
CA LEU A 326 -3.23 -12.71 -5.44
C LEU A 326 -3.83 -14.00 -6.04
N LYS A 327 -3.83 -14.14 -7.37
CA LYS A 327 -4.43 -15.31 -8.03
C LYS A 327 -3.80 -16.64 -7.60
N GLN A 328 -2.53 -16.65 -7.21
CA GLN A 328 -1.78 -17.85 -6.81
C GLN A 328 -2.41 -18.56 -5.59
N TYR A 329 -2.96 -17.79 -4.64
CA TYR A 329 -3.55 -18.30 -3.40
C TYR A 329 -5.05 -18.01 -3.27
N ALA A 330 -5.72 -17.70 -4.38
CA ALA A 330 -7.12 -17.27 -4.41
C ALA A 330 -8.10 -18.45 -4.51
N THR A 331 -8.60 -18.92 -3.37
CA THR A 331 -9.68 -19.91 -3.30
C THR A 331 -11.06 -19.27 -3.19
N ARG A 332 -11.16 -18.12 -2.51
CA ARG A 332 -12.43 -17.40 -2.27
C ARG A 332 -12.45 -15.99 -2.84
N MET A 333 -11.44 -15.63 -3.62
CA MET A 333 -11.38 -14.32 -4.28
C MET A 333 -12.40 -14.22 -5.41
N ASN A 334 -13.17 -13.13 -5.41
CA ASN A 334 -13.99 -12.75 -6.55
C ASN A 334 -13.45 -11.46 -7.18
N VAL A 335 -13.16 -11.52 -8.48
CA VAL A 335 -12.55 -10.40 -9.22
C VAL A 335 -13.62 -9.61 -9.95
N ILE A 336 -13.67 -8.30 -9.68
CA ILE A 336 -14.68 -7.39 -10.19
C ILE A 336 -13.98 -6.36 -11.06
N ARG A 337 -14.17 -6.48 -12.38
CA ARG A 337 -13.54 -5.61 -13.36
C ARG A 337 -14.40 -4.38 -13.60
N ILE A 338 -13.85 -3.19 -13.38
CA ILE A 338 -14.52 -1.92 -13.64
C ILE A 338 -13.94 -1.30 -14.91
N LEU A 339 -14.75 -1.31 -15.95
CA LEU A 339 -14.39 -0.79 -17.27
C LEU A 339 -14.90 0.64 -17.46
N ASP A 340 -14.55 1.22 -18.61
CA ASP A 340 -15.13 2.47 -19.09
C ASP A 340 -16.64 2.38 -19.28
N LEU A 341 -17.28 3.55 -19.22
CA LEU A 341 -18.70 3.66 -19.51
C LEU A 341 -18.96 3.39 -21.00
N ASP A 342 -20.12 2.80 -21.29
CA ASP A 342 -20.61 2.70 -22.67
C ASP A 342 -20.89 4.09 -23.27
N LYS A 343 -20.99 4.18 -24.61
CA LYS A 343 -21.18 5.47 -25.31
C LYS A 343 -22.41 6.23 -24.80
N GLN A 344 -23.53 5.54 -24.63
CA GLN A 344 -24.80 6.16 -24.20
C GLN A 344 -24.71 6.73 -22.78
N LYS A 345 -24.17 5.96 -21.83
CA LYS A 345 -23.95 6.40 -20.46
C LYS A 345 -22.90 7.50 -20.39
N SER A 346 -21.86 7.45 -21.23
CA SER A 346 -20.80 8.47 -21.27
C SER A 346 -21.32 9.81 -21.73
N ILE A 347 -22.12 9.85 -22.80
CA ILE A 347 -22.76 11.08 -23.29
C ILE A 347 -23.72 11.64 -22.23
N THR A 348 -24.50 10.77 -21.60
CA THR A 348 -25.41 11.16 -20.49
C THR A 348 -24.64 11.73 -19.31
N ALA A 349 -23.53 11.09 -18.92
CA ALA A 349 -22.64 11.53 -17.86
C ALA A 349 -22.07 12.91 -18.16
N LEU A 350 -21.52 13.08 -19.36
CA LEU A 350 -20.88 14.31 -19.81
C LEU A 350 -21.87 15.48 -19.82
N ARG A 351 -23.10 15.24 -20.31
CA ARG A 351 -24.20 16.21 -20.25
C ARG A 351 -24.52 16.60 -18.81
N ASN A 352 -24.68 15.63 -17.91
CA ASN A 352 -24.98 15.89 -16.51
C ASN A 352 -23.85 16.68 -15.81
N TYR A 353 -22.59 16.33 -16.06
CA TYR A 353 -21.45 17.07 -15.52
C TYR A 353 -21.39 18.50 -16.06
N ARG A 354 -21.68 18.69 -17.34
CA ARG A 354 -21.65 20.02 -17.96
C ARG A 354 -22.73 20.92 -17.38
N THR A 355 -23.95 20.41 -17.23
CA THR A 355 -25.05 21.14 -16.58
C THR A 355 -24.71 21.43 -15.12
N ARG A 356 -24.10 20.50 -14.39
CA ARG A 356 -23.72 20.75 -12.99
C ARG A 356 -22.62 21.80 -12.81
N TYR A 357 -21.55 21.72 -13.58
CA TYR A 357 -20.38 22.59 -13.39
C TYR A 357 -20.53 23.95 -14.06
N ARG A 358 -21.25 24.02 -15.18
CA ARG A 358 -21.34 25.22 -16.01
C ARG A 358 -22.78 25.66 -16.31
N ASN A 359 -23.79 24.90 -15.89
CA ASN A 359 -25.20 25.13 -16.23
C ASN A 359 -25.45 25.27 -17.74
N ASP A 360 -24.69 24.50 -18.52
CA ASP A 360 -24.71 24.48 -19.98
C ASP A 360 -25.29 23.15 -20.49
N GLN A 361 -25.93 23.20 -21.65
CA GLN A 361 -26.50 22.06 -22.38
C GLN A 361 -25.93 22.03 -23.80
N PRO A 362 -24.72 21.48 -23.98
CA PRO A 362 -24.09 21.37 -25.28
C PRO A 362 -24.89 20.47 -26.23
N SER A 363 -24.74 20.71 -27.53
CA SER A 363 -25.37 19.88 -28.56
C SER A 363 -24.91 18.42 -28.47
N GLU A 364 -25.79 17.51 -28.87
CA GLU A 364 -25.47 16.08 -28.89
C GLU A 364 -24.28 15.77 -29.81
N SER A 365 -24.17 16.47 -30.94
CA SER A 365 -23.03 16.36 -31.86
C SER A 365 -21.69 16.72 -31.20
N LEU A 366 -21.67 17.73 -30.33
CA LEU A 366 -20.45 18.13 -29.63
C LEU A 366 -20.05 17.10 -28.58
N LEU A 367 -21.03 16.55 -27.86
CA LEU A 367 -20.80 15.48 -26.88
C LEU A 367 -20.29 14.20 -27.55
N GLU A 368 -20.81 13.84 -28.72
CA GLU A 368 -20.31 12.72 -29.51
C GLU A 368 -18.87 12.94 -29.99
N GLN A 369 -18.54 14.11 -30.52
CA GLN A 369 -17.18 14.45 -30.93
C GLN A 369 -16.18 14.37 -29.77
N VAL A 370 -16.59 14.83 -28.58
CA VAL A 370 -15.77 14.70 -27.37
C VAL A 370 -15.58 13.22 -27.02
N TYR A 371 -16.67 12.44 -26.99
CA TYR A 371 -16.60 11.00 -26.68
C TYR A 371 -15.69 10.25 -27.64
N ASP A 372 -15.76 10.52 -28.95
CA ASP A 372 -14.94 9.84 -29.95
C ASP A 372 -13.43 10.16 -29.76
N LYS A 373 -13.07 11.29 -29.12
CA LYS A 373 -11.68 11.64 -28.75
C LYS A 373 -11.22 11.02 -27.42
N VAL A 374 -12.01 11.13 -26.34
CA VAL A 374 -11.57 10.74 -24.98
C VAL A 374 -12.12 9.40 -24.46
N GLY A 375 -13.13 8.84 -25.12
CA GLY A 375 -13.78 7.60 -24.70
C GLY A 375 -14.67 7.73 -23.47
N GLY A 376 -14.93 6.59 -22.82
CA GLY A 376 -15.83 6.44 -21.67
C GLY A 376 -15.16 6.60 -20.30
N ARG A 377 -13.90 7.03 -20.26
CA ARG A 377 -13.12 7.18 -19.02
C ARG A 377 -13.67 8.30 -18.16
N MET A 378 -14.13 7.95 -16.97
CA MET A 378 -14.83 8.87 -16.08
C MET A 378 -13.99 10.09 -15.69
N SER A 379 -12.70 9.89 -15.39
CA SER A 379 -11.76 10.97 -15.07
C SER A 379 -11.61 11.96 -16.22
N TYR A 380 -11.52 11.48 -17.47
CA TYR A 380 -11.43 12.33 -18.65
C TYR A 380 -12.74 13.09 -18.89
N LEU A 381 -13.89 12.41 -18.84
CA LEU A 381 -15.21 13.04 -18.98
C LEU A 381 -15.40 14.18 -17.95
N ASN A 382 -15.01 13.94 -16.69
CA ASN A 382 -15.08 14.95 -15.63
C ASN A 382 -14.14 16.15 -15.91
N ARG A 383 -12.89 15.90 -16.33
CA ARG A 383 -11.93 16.96 -16.68
C ARG A 383 -12.42 17.80 -17.86
N VAL A 384 -12.99 17.17 -18.89
CA VAL A 384 -13.53 17.86 -20.06
C VAL A 384 -14.76 18.68 -19.72
N ALA A 385 -15.68 18.15 -18.90
CA ALA A 385 -16.90 18.85 -18.51
C ALA A 385 -16.63 20.20 -17.80
N LYS A 386 -15.55 20.27 -17.01
CA LYS A 386 -15.13 21.47 -16.26
C LYS A 386 -14.49 22.57 -17.11
N ALA A 387 -13.86 22.21 -18.23
CA ALA A 387 -13.15 23.15 -19.10
C ALA A 387 -14.11 24.08 -19.84
N ASP A 388 -13.69 25.30 -20.18
CA ASP A 388 -14.53 26.21 -20.96
C ASP A 388 -14.84 25.64 -22.35
N ASP A 389 -13.77 25.23 -23.06
CA ASP A 389 -13.82 24.56 -24.35
C ASP A 389 -13.57 23.05 -24.17
N MET A 390 -14.61 22.25 -24.42
CA MET A 390 -14.57 20.80 -24.25
C MET A 390 -13.69 20.11 -25.31
N LEU A 391 -13.70 20.59 -26.55
CA LEU A 391 -12.96 19.95 -27.65
C LEU A 391 -11.47 20.21 -27.49
N LYS A 392 -11.09 21.46 -27.22
CA LYS A 392 -9.70 21.81 -26.94
C LYS A 392 -9.17 21.00 -25.76
N LYS A 393 -9.97 20.83 -24.70
CA LYS A 393 -9.53 20.04 -23.54
C LYS A 393 -9.40 18.55 -23.86
N ALA A 394 -10.29 17.99 -24.68
CA ALA A 394 -10.18 16.62 -25.16
C ALA A 394 -8.88 16.41 -25.94
N GLU A 395 -8.50 17.37 -26.81
CA GLU A 395 -7.24 17.33 -27.55
C GLU A 395 -6.01 17.46 -26.65
N ASP A 396 -6.07 18.32 -25.63
CA ASP A 396 -5.00 18.43 -24.64
C ASP A 396 -4.81 17.12 -23.85
N ILE A 397 -5.90 16.38 -23.58
CA ILE A 397 -5.81 15.05 -22.94
C ILE A 397 -5.13 14.06 -23.88
N CYS A 398 -5.55 13.97 -25.14
CA CYS A 398 -4.89 13.09 -26.11
C CYS A 398 -3.40 13.41 -26.26
N ARG A 399 -3.05 14.70 -26.33
CA ARG A 399 -1.66 15.15 -26.41
C ARG A 399 -0.86 14.75 -25.17
N ALA A 400 -1.43 14.92 -23.97
CA ALA A 400 -0.76 14.56 -22.73
C ALA A 400 -0.51 13.05 -22.62
N GLU A 401 -1.48 12.23 -23.03
CA GLU A 401 -1.34 10.76 -23.07
C GLU A 401 -0.28 10.35 -24.12
N LYS A 402 -0.30 10.95 -25.31
CA LYS A 402 0.76 10.76 -26.34
C LYS A 402 2.13 11.13 -25.79
N THR A 403 2.28 12.30 -25.16
CA THR A 403 3.56 12.72 -24.56
C THR A 403 4.00 11.78 -23.44
N TRP A 404 3.10 11.34 -22.57
CA TRP A 404 3.43 10.38 -21.52
C TRP A 404 3.92 9.05 -22.12
N PHE A 405 3.20 8.52 -23.11
CA PHE A 405 3.61 7.30 -23.81
C PHE A 405 4.98 7.46 -24.49
N LEU A 406 5.18 8.53 -25.24
CA LEU A 406 6.47 8.82 -25.88
C LEU A 406 7.60 8.95 -24.87
N ASN A 407 7.35 9.46 -23.66
CA ASN A 407 8.37 9.51 -22.61
C ASN A 407 8.72 8.13 -22.03
N GLN A 408 7.78 7.18 -22.03
CA GLN A 408 8.01 5.80 -21.57
C GLN A 408 8.62 4.92 -22.66
N CYS A 409 8.25 5.19 -23.90
CA CYS A 409 8.58 4.39 -25.07
C CYS A 409 9.48 5.13 -26.04
N TRP A 410 10.28 6.13 -25.60
CA TRP A 410 11.17 6.82 -26.54
C TRP A 410 12.20 5.83 -27.06
N ILE A 411 11.89 5.31 -28.24
CA ILE A 411 12.74 4.51 -29.09
C ILE A 411 13.87 5.44 -29.53
N LEU A 412 15.06 5.17 -29.01
CA LEU A 412 16.35 5.32 -29.69
C LEU A 412 16.53 6.63 -30.47
N GLY A 413 17.14 7.62 -29.83
CA GLY A 413 17.89 8.63 -30.60
C GLY A 413 18.96 7.94 -31.46
N ALA A 414 19.31 8.56 -32.59
CA ALA A 414 20.38 8.06 -33.47
C ALA A 414 21.77 8.04 -32.79
N GLU A 415 21.91 8.71 -31.63
CA GLU A 415 23.14 8.79 -30.85
C GLU A 415 22.89 8.23 -29.44
N MET A 416 22.98 6.92 -29.28
CA MET A 416 22.96 6.27 -27.96
C MET A 416 24.15 5.33 -27.81
N ASP A 417 24.77 5.43 -26.64
CA ASP A 417 25.90 4.64 -26.17
C ASP A 417 25.50 3.17 -25.90
N ASP A 418 26.44 2.23 -26.05
CA ASP A 418 26.21 0.78 -25.98
C ASP A 418 25.75 0.27 -24.59
N ASP A 419 25.75 1.13 -23.57
CA ASP A 419 25.43 0.81 -22.18
C ASP A 419 23.92 0.79 -21.87
N VAL A 420 23.06 1.12 -22.84
CA VAL A 420 21.60 1.26 -22.65
C VAL A 420 20.81 -0.02 -22.98
N MET A 421 21.51 -1.16 -22.97
CA MET A 421 20.96 -2.48 -23.23
C MET A 421 19.79 -2.87 -22.31
N ASP A 422 19.81 -2.44 -21.05
CA ASP A 422 18.76 -2.80 -20.09
C ASP A 422 17.43 -2.13 -20.41
N GLN A 423 17.44 -0.84 -20.77
CA GLN A 423 16.20 -0.11 -21.13
C GLN A 423 15.56 -0.66 -22.41
N GLN A 424 16.36 -1.21 -23.33
CA GLN A 424 15.88 -1.82 -24.57
C GLN A 424 15.18 -3.17 -24.33
N LYS A 425 15.67 -4.00 -23.40
CA LYS A 425 14.99 -5.24 -22.97
C LYS A 425 13.64 -4.94 -22.31
N TYR A 426 13.53 -3.84 -21.58
CA TYR A 426 12.25 -3.39 -21.02
C TYR A 426 11.25 -2.92 -22.10
N ALA A 427 11.73 -2.41 -23.23
CA ALA A 427 10.89 -1.95 -24.34
C ALA A 427 10.38 -3.07 -25.26
N SER A 428 11.05 -4.23 -25.30
CA SER A 428 10.60 -5.38 -26.09
C SER A 428 9.60 -6.28 -25.33
N ALA A 429 9.56 -6.21 -24.00
CA ALA A 429 8.70 -7.07 -23.19
C ALA A 429 7.27 -6.54 -23.10
N ALA A 430 6.32 -7.17 -23.80
CA ALA A 430 4.91 -6.78 -23.65
C ALA A 430 4.41 -6.89 -22.18
N MET A 431 4.97 -7.80 -21.39
CA MET A 431 4.57 -7.93 -19.98
C MET A 431 4.99 -6.76 -19.09
N SER A 432 6.09 -6.06 -19.37
CA SER A 432 6.55 -4.92 -18.56
C SER A 432 5.62 -3.70 -18.69
N TYR A 433 5.06 -3.50 -19.88
CA TYR A 433 4.17 -2.38 -20.18
C TYR A 433 2.71 -2.62 -19.77
N ASP A 434 2.25 -3.88 -19.70
CA ASP A 434 0.98 -4.25 -19.06
C ASP A 434 1.00 -3.88 -17.56
N ALA A 435 2.14 -4.10 -16.89
CA ALA A 435 2.33 -3.70 -15.50
C ALA A 435 2.28 -2.17 -15.27
N ILE A 436 2.53 -1.36 -16.30
CA ILE A 436 2.47 0.11 -16.26
C ILE A 436 1.13 0.64 -16.84
N ASN A 437 0.18 -0.24 -17.15
CA ASN A 437 -1.12 0.06 -17.74
C ASN A 437 -1.02 0.84 -19.08
N ILE A 438 -0.07 0.49 -19.95
CA ILE A 438 -0.02 1.06 -21.32
C ILE A 438 -1.01 0.32 -22.23
N PHE A 439 -1.08 -1.00 -22.06
CA PHE A 439 -2.06 -1.86 -22.70
C PHE A 439 -2.54 -2.91 -21.71
N ALA A 440 -3.68 -3.51 -22.03
CA ALA A 440 -4.28 -4.63 -21.34
C ALA A 440 -4.26 -5.84 -22.27
N ILE A 441 -3.68 -6.95 -21.82
CA ILE A 441 -3.73 -8.23 -22.54
C ILE A 441 -4.90 -9.05 -22.02
N ASP A 442 -5.86 -9.39 -22.89
CA ASP A 442 -6.93 -10.34 -22.54
C ASP A 442 -6.41 -11.80 -22.56
N SER A 443 -7.15 -12.69 -21.92
CA SER A 443 -6.96 -14.16 -21.95
C SER A 443 -6.82 -14.77 -23.35
N ASN A 444 -7.30 -14.08 -24.39
CA ASN A 444 -7.13 -14.47 -25.79
C ASN A 444 -5.87 -13.87 -26.45
N ALA A 445 -4.94 -13.33 -25.66
CA ALA A 445 -3.75 -12.59 -26.11
C ALA A 445 -4.06 -11.35 -26.98
N ASN A 446 -5.30 -10.85 -26.95
CA ASN A 446 -5.66 -9.61 -27.62
C ASN A 446 -5.14 -8.43 -26.81
N VAL A 447 -4.30 -7.60 -27.44
CA VAL A 447 -3.73 -6.39 -26.84
C VAL A 447 -4.67 -5.21 -27.09
N ARG A 448 -5.11 -4.56 -26.01
CA ARG A 448 -5.95 -3.36 -26.04
C ARG A 448 -5.18 -2.20 -25.39
N PRO A 449 -5.10 -1.01 -25.99
CA PRO A 449 -4.63 0.19 -25.29
C PRO A 449 -5.52 0.51 -24.08
N ASP A 450 -4.92 1.01 -23.00
CA ASP A 450 -5.60 1.36 -21.75
C ASP A 450 -6.82 2.28 -21.99
N SER A 451 -6.65 3.30 -22.82
CA SER A 451 -7.68 4.31 -23.06
C SER A 451 -7.83 4.68 -24.54
N VAL A 452 -8.95 5.33 -24.88
CA VAL A 452 -9.18 5.85 -26.23
C VAL A 452 -8.14 6.91 -26.63
N PRO A 453 -7.76 7.87 -25.76
CA PRO A 453 -6.61 8.74 -26.00
C PRO A 453 -5.32 7.98 -26.35
N MET A 454 -5.02 6.89 -25.64
CA MET A 454 -3.84 6.07 -25.90
C MET A 454 -3.91 5.36 -27.26
N MET A 455 -5.07 4.78 -27.58
CA MET A 455 -5.34 4.21 -28.91
C MET A 455 -5.16 5.25 -30.03
N ASN A 456 -5.62 6.48 -29.81
CA ASN A 456 -5.46 7.57 -30.77
C ASN A 456 -3.98 7.96 -30.90
N ALA A 457 -3.23 8.00 -29.80
CA ALA A 457 -1.79 8.24 -29.82
C ALA A 457 -1.04 7.17 -30.64
N PHE A 458 -1.37 5.89 -30.45
CA PHE A 458 -0.76 4.80 -31.22
C PHE A 458 -1.04 4.94 -32.72
N ARG A 459 -2.31 5.18 -33.09
CA ARG A 459 -2.67 5.39 -34.49
C ARG A 459 -1.96 6.57 -35.11
N GLU A 460 -1.83 7.66 -34.37
CA GLU A 460 -1.13 8.87 -34.83
C GLU A 460 0.35 8.55 -35.07
N ILE A 461 1.04 7.93 -34.11
CA ILE A 461 2.47 7.57 -34.21
C ILE A 461 2.71 6.57 -35.36
N CYS A 462 1.90 5.51 -35.45
CA CYS A 462 2.03 4.54 -36.55
C CYS A 462 1.70 5.12 -37.93
N SER A 463 1.06 6.29 -38.00
CA SER A 463 0.77 6.99 -39.26
C SER A 463 1.81 8.06 -39.60
N GLU A 464 2.85 8.27 -38.76
CA GLU A 464 3.92 9.22 -39.04
C GLU A 464 4.78 8.74 -40.21
N GLU A 465 5.17 9.67 -41.09
CA GLU A 465 5.98 9.36 -42.27
C GLU A 465 7.38 8.86 -41.83
N GLY A 466 7.81 7.71 -42.36
CA GLY A 466 9.07 7.08 -41.97
C GLY A 466 9.00 6.20 -40.71
N PHE A 467 7.82 6.01 -40.10
CA PHE A 467 7.67 5.14 -38.93
C PHE A 467 8.07 3.69 -39.23
N ASP A 468 7.62 3.13 -40.36
CA ASP A 468 7.93 1.74 -40.74
C ASP A 468 9.44 1.53 -40.93
N GLU A 469 10.12 2.48 -41.60
CA GLU A 469 11.58 2.44 -41.80
C GLU A 469 12.33 2.55 -40.47
N PHE A 470 11.88 3.43 -39.57
CA PHE A 470 12.45 3.59 -38.25
C PHE A 470 12.24 2.35 -37.36
N LEU A 471 11.07 1.72 -37.46
CA LEU A 471 10.74 0.47 -36.78
C LEU A 471 11.63 -0.67 -37.28
N GLU A 472 11.78 -0.81 -38.60
CA GLU A 472 12.62 -1.84 -39.20
C GLU A 472 14.09 -1.65 -38.81
N ALA A 473 14.62 -0.43 -38.88
CA ALA A 473 15.98 -0.11 -38.44
C ALA A 473 16.20 -0.38 -36.94
N THR A 474 15.18 -0.17 -36.12
CA THR A 474 15.22 -0.50 -34.69
C THR A 474 15.25 -2.02 -34.47
N LEU A 475 14.40 -2.77 -35.17
CA LEU A 475 14.36 -4.22 -35.09
C LEU A 475 15.67 -4.86 -35.58
N GLU A 476 16.26 -4.32 -36.66
CA GLU A 476 17.56 -4.75 -37.18
C GLU A 476 18.66 -4.52 -36.14
N ARG A 477 18.70 -3.33 -35.53
CA ARG A 477 19.67 -3.01 -34.46
C ARG A 477 19.53 -3.94 -33.26
N ILE A 478 18.31 -4.25 -32.84
CA ILE A 478 18.06 -5.22 -31.76
C ILE A 478 18.56 -6.61 -32.18
N GLY A 479 18.28 -7.03 -33.42
CA GLY A 479 18.77 -8.29 -33.97
C GLY A 479 20.30 -8.37 -33.98
N ASP A 480 20.98 -7.31 -34.39
CA ASP A 480 22.44 -7.21 -34.39
C ASP A 480 23.02 -7.31 -32.99
N ILE A 481 22.45 -6.56 -32.05
CA ILE A 481 22.83 -6.57 -30.64
C ILE A 481 22.61 -7.97 -30.02
N GLU A 482 21.45 -8.59 -30.25
CA GLU A 482 21.18 -9.95 -29.76
C GLU A 482 22.16 -10.95 -30.39
N SER A 483 22.50 -10.79 -31.67
CA SER A 483 23.49 -11.64 -32.34
C SER A 483 24.89 -11.46 -31.74
N LEU A 484 25.30 -10.22 -31.44
CA LEU A 484 26.58 -9.90 -30.79
C LEU A 484 26.63 -10.45 -29.36
N GLY A 485 25.52 -10.35 -28.62
CA GLY A 485 25.37 -10.92 -27.28
C GLY A 485 25.48 -12.45 -27.30
N ARG A 486 24.76 -13.13 -28.20
CA ARG A 486 24.87 -14.59 -28.41
C ARG A 486 26.27 -14.99 -28.86
N THR A 487 26.94 -14.18 -29.68
CA THR A 487 28.32 -14.44 -30.12
C THR A 487 29.31 -14.27 -28.98
N ARG A 488 29.16 -13.26 -28.11
CA ARG A 488 29.96 -13.14 -26.88
C ARG A 488 29.73 -14.33 -25.95
N GLU A 489 28.49 -14.76 -25.77
CA GLU A 489 28.15 -15.90 -24.92
C GLU A 489 28.70 -17.21 -25.48
N LEU A 490 28.60 -17.44 -26.79
CA LEU A 490 29.23 -18.58 -27.48
C LEU A 490 30.75 -18.53 -27.37
N THR A 491 31.40 -17.38 -27.58
CA THR A 491 32.85 -17.25 -27.44
C THR A 491 33.32 -17.48 -25.99
N ILE A 492 32.49 -17.12 -25.00
CA ILE A 492 32.78 -17.35 -23.57
C ILE A 492 32.53 -18.84 -23.21
N LYS A 493 31.51 -19.48 -23.76
CA LYS A 493 31.28 -20.93 -23.62
C LYS A 493 32.39 -21.75 -24.29
N ASP A 494 32.79 -21.40 -25.52
CA ASP A 494 33.95 -21.99 -26.20
C ASP A 494 35.27 -21.77 -25.43
N LEU A 495 35.35 -20.68 -24.65
CA LEU A 495 36.47 -20.40 -23.76
C LEU A 495 36.43 -21.22 -22.46
N TRP A 496 35.23 -21.41 -21.89
CA TRP A 496 35.01 -22.25 -20.71
C TRP A 496 35.17 -23.74 -21.02
N ASP A 497 34.82 -24.20 -22.22
CA ASP A 497 34.99 -25.57 -22.72
C ASP A 497 36.41 -25.86 -23.25
N GLY A 498 37.43 -25.19 -22.69
CA GLY A 498 38.84 -25.57 -22.87
C GLY A 498 39.64 -24.77 -23.90
N GLY A 499 39.14 -23.63 -24.37
CA GLY A 499 39.89 -22.71 -25.24
C GLY A 499 41.19 -22.20 -24.60
N LYS A 500 42.32 -22.29 -25.33
CA LYS A 500 43.65 -21.84 -24.84
C LYS A 500 44.06 -20.53 -25.52
N TYR A 501 44.51 -19.55 -24.72
CA TYR A 501 45.16 -18.34 -25.25
C TYR A 501 46.66 -18.56 -25.44
N ARG A 502 47.17 -18.16 -26.61
CA ARG A 502 48.60 -18.00 -26.88
C ARG A 502 48.93 -16.51 -26.88
N VAL A 503 49.69 -16.07 -25.88
CA VAL A 503 50.16 -14.69 -25.79
C VAL A 503 51.51 -14.58 -26.50
N LYS A 504 51.59 -13.74 -27.53
CA LYS A 504 52.84 -13.40 -28.22
C LYS A 504 53.20 -11.95 -27.92
N MET A 505 54.46 -11.70 -27.57
CA MET A 505 55.00 -10.37 -27.35
C MET A 505 56.03 -10.07 -28.44
N GLN A 506 55.72 -9.13 -29.33
CA GLN A 506 56.65 -8.62 -30.35
C GLN A 506 56.68 -7.10 -30.27
N ASP A 507 57.88 -6.52 -30.23
CA ASP A 507 58.13 -5.08 -30.36
C ASP A 507 57.22 -4.13 -29.56
N LYS A 508 56.97 -4.49 -28.29
CA LYS A 508 56.12 -3.76 -27.31
C LYS A 508 54.62 -3.86 -27.55
N GLU A 509 54.16 -4.69 -28.47
CA GLU A 509 52.75 -5.02 -28.65
C GLU A 509 52.46 -6.41 -28.06
N LEU A 510 51.37 -6.53 -27.32
CA LEU A 510 50.95 -7.76 -26.66
C LEU A 510 49.71 -8.29 -27.39
N THR A 511 49.85 -9.40 -28.12
CA THR A 511 48.78 -9.95 -28.95
C THR A 511 48.28 -11.26 -28.34
N PHE A 512 46.96 -11.37 -28.15
CA PHE A 512 46.29 -12.56 -27.63
C PHE A 512 45.62 -13.29 -28.80
N GLU A 513 46.10 -14.48 -29.15
CA GLU A 513 45.45 -15.36 -30.14
C GLU A 513 44.73 -16.49 -29.39
N CYS A 514 43.46 -16.73 -29.72
CA CYS A 514 42.66 -17.83 -29.15
C CYS A 514 42.74 -19.04 -30.09
N GLU A 515 43.21 -20.19 -29.60
CA GLU A 515 43.24 -21.46 -30.34
C GLU A 515 41.92 -22.19 -30.05
N LYS A 516 41.06 -22.41 -31.07
CA LYS A 516 39.84 -23.22 -30.92
C LYS A 516 40.22 -24.66 -30.56
N PRO A 517 39.50 -25.35 -29.65
CA PRO A 517 39.71 -26.77 -29.42
C PRO A 517 39.43 -27.55 -30.72
N GLU A 518 40.20 -28.63 -30.98
CA GLU A 518 39.94 -29.54 -32.09
C GLU A 518 38.58 -30.24 -31.86
N GLU A 519 37.68 -30.17 -32.84
CA GLU A 519 36.37 -30.84 -32.79
C GLU A 519 36.59 -32.37 -32.74
N GLU A 520 36.27 -33.00 -31.59
CA GLU A 520 36.13 -34.45 -31.51
C GLU A 520 34.76 -34.86 -32.08
N GLU A 521 34.76 -35.78 -33.05
CA GLU A 521 33.57 -36.26 -33.75
C GLU A 521 32.52 -36.85 -32.78
N GLU A 522 31.25 -36.49 -33.03
CA GLU A 522 30.06 -36.92 -32.30
C GLU A 522 29.99 -38.45 -32.12
N GLY A 523 29.91 -38.88 -30.87
CA GLY A 523 29.43 -40.20 -30.47
C GLY A 523 28.14 -40.06 -29.66
N ASP A 524 27.03 -40.50 -30.24
CA ASP A 524 25.71 -40.59 -29.61
C ASP A 524 25.77 -41.30 -28.24
N ASP A 525 25.26 -40.66 -27.17
CA ASP A 525 24.48 -41.36 -26.15
C ASP A 525 23.69 -40.39 -25.25
N GLU A 526 22.41 -40.70 -25.09
CA GLU A 526 21.42 -39.93 -24.32
C GLU A 526 21.61 -40.03 -22.78
N SER A 527 21.22 -38.94 -22.13
CA SER A 527 20.71 -38.82 -20.74
C SER A 527 21.72 -38.78 -19.58
N ASN A 528 21.81 -37.64 -18.88
CA ASN A 528 21.11 -37.46 -17.59
C ASN A 528 21.19 -36.00 -17.13
N GLY A 529 20.09 -35.46 -16.60
CA GLY A 529 20.02 -34.10 -16.08
C GLY A 529 20.85 -33.90 -14.81
N LYS A 530 21.53 -32.77 -14.73
CA LYS A 530 21.98 -32.15 -13.49
C LYS A 530 21.82 -30.65 -13.61
N ALA A 531 21.19 -30.07 -12.60
CA ALA A 531 20.97 -28.65 -12.45
C ALA A 531 22.30 -27.92 -12.34
N ASP A 532 22.42 -26.84 -13.11
CA ASP A 532 23.54 -25.89 -13.02
C ASP A 532 23.51 -25.22 -11.65
N ASP A 533 24.66 -25.29 -10.96
CA ASP A 533 24.96 -24.62 -9.70
C ASP A 533 25.71 -23.34 -10.06
N ASP A 534 25.04 -22.17 -9.96
CA ASP A 534 25.56 -20.83 -10.29
C ASP A 534 26.73 -20.36 -9.38
N GLY A 535 27.45 -21.29 -8.74
CA GLY A 535 28.46 -21.01 -7.72
C GLY A 535 29.92 -21.06 -8.19
N ASP A 536 30.21 -21.63 -9.36
CA ASP A 536 31.59 -21.81 -9.86
C ASP A 536 32.08 -20.65 -10.76
N ASP A 537 31.18 -19.78 -11.22
CA ASP A 537 31.48 -18.71 -12.18
C ASP A 537 32.40 -17.63 -11.61
N ASP A 538 32.24 -17.28 -10.33
CA ASP A 538 33.02 -16.23 -9.67
C ASP A 538 34.48 -16.66 -9.39
N GLU A 539 34.71 -17.94 -9.09
CA GLU A 539 36.05 -18.46 -8.80
C GLU A 539 36.90 -18.56 -10.08
N ALA A 540 36.27 -18.95 -11.20
CA ALA A 540 36.93 -19.01 -12.50
C ALA A 540 37.26 -17.60 -13.05
N LEU A 541 36.33 -16.64 -12.88
CA LEU A 541 36.55 -15.24 -13.26
C LEU A 541 37.72 -14.62 -12.47
N GLY A 542 37.81 -14.91 -11.17
CA GLY A 542 38.91 -14.48 -10.31
C GLY A 542 40.28 -15.02 -10.77
N LYS A 543 40.34 -16.28 -11.20
CA LYS A 543 41.57 -16.90 -11.72
C LYS A 543 42.01 -16.26 -13.05
N ALA A 544 41.07 -16.02 -13.97
CA ALA A 544 41.37 -15.37 -15.25
C ALA A 544 41.87 -13.93 -15.06
N GLN A 545 41.21 -13.15 -14.19
CA GLN A 545 41.63 -11.80 -13.84
C GLN A 545 43.03 -11.77 -13.22
N HIS A 546 43.37 -12.76 -12.38
CA HIS A 546 44.69 -12.86 -11.77
C HIS A 546 45.80 -13.12 -12.81
N VAL A 547 45.56 -13.97 -13.81
CA VAL A 547 46.55 -14.25 -14.87
C VAL A 547 46.79 -13.02 -15.74
N VAL A 548 45.74 -12.28 -16.09
CA VAL A 548 45.85 -11.02 -16.86
C VAL A 548 46.59 -9.95 -16.04
N ALA A 549 46.29 -9.84 -14.75
CA ALA A 549 46.97 -8.91 -13.85
C ALA A 549 48.47 -9.23 -13.72
N GLU A 550 48.86 -10.51 -13.60
CA GLU A 550 50.26 -10.92 -13.57
C GLU A 550 51.00 -10.62 -14.89
N ALA A 551 50.36 -10.86 -16.03
CA ALA A 551 50.93 -10.54 -17.35
C ALA A 551 51.17 -9.04 -17.50
N TYR A 552 50.24 -8.21 -17.02
CA TYR A 552 50.35 -6.76 -17.03
C TYR A 552 51.45 -6.24 -16.08
N GLN A 553 51.59 -6.83 -14.90
CA GLN A 553 52.69 -6.48 -13.97
C GLN A 553 54.06 -6.81 -14.56
N LYS A 554 54.22 -7.98 -15.21
CA LYS A 554 55.46 -8.33 -15.92
C LYS A 554 55.78 -7.35 -17.06
N TYR A 555 54.76 -6.86 -17.77
CA TYR A 555 54.92 -5.80 -18.77
C TYR A 555 55.43 -4.50 -18.13
N LEU A 556 54.82 -4.03 -17.03
CA LEU A 556 55.25 -2.82 -16.33
C LEU A 556 56.68 -2.94 -15.77
N GLU A 557 57.06 -4.10 -15.25
CA GLU A 557 58.43 -4.36 -14.79
C GLU A 557 59.45 -4.36 -15.95
N SER A 558 59.07 -4.85 -17.13
CA SER A 558 59.92 -4.82 -18.32
C SER A 558 60.15 -3.39 -18.85
N GLN A 559 59.19 -2.48 -18.63
CA GLN A 559 59.33 -1.07 -18.99
C GLN A 559 60.18 -0.28 -17.99
N LYS A 560 60.27 -0.71 -16.72
CA LYS A 560 61.10 -0.07 -15.67
C LYS A 560 62.59 -0.48 -15.70
N LYS A 561 62.94 -1.55 -16.43
CA LYS A 561 64.33 -2.00 -16.62
C LYS A 561 65.01 -1.43 -17.89
N LYS A 562 64.33 -0.53 -18.61
CA LYS A 562 64.89 0.35 -19.64
C LYS A 562 64.93 1.77 -19.10
#